data_AF-A0A6A7W9C2-F1
#
_entry.id   AF-A0A6A7W9C2-F1
#
_cell.length_a   1.000
_cell.length_b   1.000
_cell.length_c   1.000
_cell.angle_alpha   90.00
_cell.angle_beta   90.00
_cell.angle_gamma   90.00
#
_symmetry.space_group_name_H-M   'P 1'
#
loop_
_entity.id
_entity.type
_entity.pdbx_description
1 polymer ?
#
loop_
_entity_poly.entity_id
_entity_poly.type
_entity_poly.pdbx_seq_one_letter_code
_entity_poly.pdbx_strand_id
1 'polypeptide(L)' 'MENQEMKYEKAVSELEEIVDKMERDELDIDQLSEQLKRAKVLVKLCKDKLTKTDEEIKKLLSEE' A
#
# COMPACT_ATOMS: atom_id res chain seq x y z
N MET A 1 -1.16 -23.59 -1.00
CA MET A 1 -1.94 -22.33 -0.97
C MET A 1 -0.91 -21.23 -0.76
N GLU A 2 -0.55 -20.50 -1.82
CA GLU A 2 0.51 -19.50 -1.78
C GLU A 2 0.17 -18.42 -0.75
N ASN A 3 1.14 -18.13 0.14
CA ASN A 3 1.06 -17.05 1.12
C ASN A 3 0.49 -15.81 0.44
N GLN A 4 -0.69 -15.37 0.88
CA GLN A 4 -1.31 -14.12 0.43
C GLN A 4 -0.57 -12.91 1.02
N GLU A 5 0.75 -12.86 0.88
CA GLU A 5 1.46 -11.61 1.04
C GLU A 5 1.01 -10.68 -0.08
N MET A 6 0.27 -9.65 0.33
CA MET A 6 -0.25 -8.63 -0.56
C MET A 6 0.91 -8.05 -1.37
N LYS A 7 0.88 -8.23 -2.70
CA LYS A 7 1.91 -7.69 -3.60
C LYS A 7 1.87 -6.17 -3.58
N TYR A 8 3.02 -5.55 -3.82
CA TYR A 8 3.12 -4.08 -3.88
C TYR A 8 2.14 -3.50 -4.92
N GLU A 9 2.10 -4.09 -6.12
CA GLU A 9 1.14 -3.72 -7.17
C GLU A 9 -0.30 -3.78 -6.69
N LYS A 10 -0.72 -4.85 -6.01
CA LYS A 10 -2.08 -4.94 -5.47
C LYS A 10 -2.38 -3.84 -4.45
N ALA A 11 -1.42 -3.51 -3.60
CA ALA A 11 -1.61 -2.43 -2.62
C ALA A 11 -1.73 -1.06 -3.28
N VAL A 12 -1.00 -0.82 -4.38
CA VAL A 12 -1.11 0.40 -5.17
C VAL A 12 -2.43 0.46 -5.93
N SER A 13 -2.84 -0.62 -6.61
CA SER A 13 -4.14 -0.65 -7.31
C SER A 13 -5.32 -0.45 -6.36
N GLU A 14 -5.26 -1.01 -5.15
CA GLU A 14 -6.30 -0.79 -4.14
C GLU A 14 -6.29 0.66 -3.62
N LEU A 15 -5.13 1.31 -3.51
CA LEU A 15 -5.04 2.73 -3.20
C LEU A 15 -5.67 3.60 -4.31
N GLU A 16 -5.41 3.28 -5.57
CA GLU A 16 -6.00 3.96 -6.73
C GLU A 16 -7.53 3.83 -6.73
N GLU A 17 -8.06 2.64 -6.47
CA GLU A 17 -9.51 2.43 -6.34
C GLU A 17 -10.11 3.24 -5.19
N ILE A 18 -9.41 3.33 -4.05
CA ILE A 18 -9.87 4.13 -2.92
C ILE A 18 -9.95 5.61 -3.33
N VAL A 19 -8.91 6.13 -3.97
CA VAL A 19 -8.88 7.52 -4.44
C VAL A 19 -9.98 7.79 -5.46
N ASP A 20 -10.16 6.91 -6.45
CA ASP A 20 -11.20 7.07 -7.47
C ASP A 20 -12.61 7.11 -6.83
N LYS A 21 -12.89 6.23 -5.86
CA LYS A 21 -14.17 6.25 -5.12
C LYS A 21 -14.36 7.52 -4.29
N MET A 22 -13.28 8.04 -3.70
CA MET A 22 -13.32 9.30 -2.94
C MET A 22 -13.55 10.50 -3.86
N GLU A 23 -12.95 10.52 -5.04
CA GLU A 23 -13.09 11.61 -6.03
C GLU A 23 -14.48 11.64 -6.68
N ARG A 24 -15.12 10.47 -6.83
CA ARG A 24 -16.48 10.37 -7.39
C ARG A 24 -17.59 10.76 -6.42
N ASP A 25 -17.26 11.11 -5.18
CA ASP A 25 -18.22 11.45 -4.12
C ASP A 25 -19.26 10.33 -3.89
N GLU A 26 -18.88 9.07 -4.20
CA GLU A 26 -19.72 7.87 -4.07
C GLU A 26 -19.72 7.32 -2.63
N LEU A 27 -18.97 7.96 -1.72
CA LEU A 27 -18.75 7.50 -0.36
C LEU A 27 -19.45 8.41 0.65
N ASP A 28 -20.21 7.81 1.56
CA ASP A 28 -20.74 8.54 2.72
C ASP A 28 -19.63 8.82 3.76
N ILE A 29 -19.97 9.61 4.80
CA ILE A 29 -18.98 10.06 5.80
C ILE A 29 -18.37 8.92 6.63
N ASP A 30 -19.12 7.83 6.83
CA ASP A 30 -18.65 6.66 7.57
C ASP A 30 -17.73 5.82 6.66
N GLN A 31 -18.11 5.65 5.40
CA GLN A 31 -17.31 4.99 4.38
C GLN A 31 -16.00 5.72 4.11
N LEU A 32 -16.00 7.05 4.05
CA LEU A 32 -14.78 7.86 3.91
C LEU A 32 -13.79 7.56 5.05
N SER A 33 -14.27 7.46 6.29
CA SER A 33 -13.43 7.10 7.44
C SER A 33 -12.85 5.68 7.32
N GLU A 34 -13.62 4.72 6.82
CA GLU A 34 -13.13 3.35 6.58
C GLU A 34 -12.10 3.28 5.46
N GLN A 35 -12.39 3.91 4.32
CA GLN A 35 -11.48 3.95 3.17
C GLN A 35 -10.17 4.67 3.53
N LEU A 36 -10.22 5.75 4.31
CA LEU A 36 -9.03 6.45 4.78
C LEU A 36 -8.17 5.58 5.71
N LYS A 37 -8.80 4.83 6.63
CA LYS A 37 -8.08 3.85 7.47
C LYS A 37 -7.42 2.77 6.62
N ARG A 38 -8.13 2.27 5.60
CA ARG A 38 -7.61 1.27 4.68
C ARG A 38 -6.42 1.82 3.87
N ALA A 39 -6.56 3.00 3.27
CA ALA A 39 -5.49 3.68 2.55
C ALA A 39 -4.23 3.84 3.43
N LYS A 40 -4.40 4.23 4.70
CA LYS A 40 -3.27 4.35 5.65
C LYS A 40 -2.53 3.02 5.86
N VAL A 41 -3.25 1.89 5.93
CA VAL A 41 -2.65 0.56 6.04
C VAL A 41 -1.88 0.20 4.76
N LEU A 42 -2.46 0.46 3.59
CA LEU A 42 -1.84 0.19 2.30
C LEU A 42 -0.55 1.00 2.10
N VAL A 43 -0.60 2.31 2.39
CA VAL A 43 0.59 3.19 2.33
C VAL A 43 1.70 2.68 3.24
N LYS A 44 1.36 2.24 4.46
CA LYS A 44 2.33 1.66 5.38
C LYS A 44 2.97 0.39 4.80
N LEU A 45 2.15 -0.52 4.25
CA LEU A 45 2.62 -1.73 3.59
C LEU A 45 3.58 -1.43 2.42
N CYS A 46 3.22 -0.47 1.57
CA CYS A 46 4.06 -0.02 0.46
C CYS A 46 5.41 0.51 0.95
N LYS A 47 5.38 1.36 1.99
CA LYS A 47 6.60 1.94 2.58
C LYS A 47 7.48 0.88 3.24
N ASP A 48 6.88 -0.08 3.94
CA ASP A 48 7.61 -1.17 4.60
C ASP A 48 8.30 -2.05 3.55
N LYS A 49 7.63 -2.37 2.43
CA LYS A 49 8.25 -3.11 1.32
C LYS A 49 9.40 -2.35 0.68
N LEU A 50 9.19 -1.07 0.35
CA LEU A 50 10.24 -0.23 -0.22
C LEU A 50 11.46 -0.14 0.71
N THR A 51 11.22 0.02 2.02
CA THR A 51 12.29 0.10 3.02
C THR A 51 13.06 -1.22 3.11
N LYS A 52 12.36 -2.36 3.16
CA LYS A 52 13.01 -3.68 3.15
C LYS A 52 13.84 -3.90 1.90
N THR A 53 13.29 -3.59 0.73
CA THR A 53 14.00 -3.73 -0.54
C THR A 53 15.22 -2.80 -0.60
N ASP A 54 15.11 -1.55 -0.15
CA ASP A 54 16.23 -0.61 -0.07
C ASP A 54 17.33 -1.11 0.87
N GLU A 55 16.97 -1.67 2.03
CA GLU A 55 17.93 -2.27 2.97
C GLU A 55 18.64 -3.49 2.37
N GLU A 56 17.92 -4.37 1.66
CA GLU A 56 18.51 -5.52 0.96
C GLU A 56 19.48 -5.07 -0.14
N ILE A 57 19.10 -4.08 -0.95
CA ILE A 57 19.96 -3.50 -1.98
C ILE A 57 21.21 -2.89 -1.34
N LYS A 58 21.06 -2.11 -0.26
CA LYS A 58 22.20 -1.52 0.45
C LYS A 58 23.14 -2.58 1.01
N LYS A 59 22.62 -3.68 1.56
CA LYS A 59 23.46 -4.79 2.04
C LYS A 59 24.27 -5.41 0.90
N LEU A 60 23.63 -5.69 -0.24
CA LEU A 60 24.30 -6.25 -1.42
C LEU A 60 25.39 -5.30 -1.96
N LEU A 61 25.12 -3.99 -1.96
CA LEU A 61 26.09 -2.98 -2.39
C LEU A 61 27.17 -2.66 -1.34
N SER A 62 26.98 -3.05 -0.08
CA SER A 62 27.96 -2.84 0.99
C SER A 62 28.89 -4.04 1.22
N GLU A 63 28.69 -5.14 0.49
CA GLU A 63 29.59 -6.31 0.46
C GLU A 63 30.76 -6.14 -0.55
N GLU A 64 31.14 -4.89 -0.88
CA GLU A 64 32.43 -4.56 -1.51
C GLU A 64 33.51 -4.16 -0.47
#